data_AF-A0A6H1U784-F1
#
_entry.id   AF-A0A6H1U784-F1
#
_cell.length_a   1.000
_cell.length_b   1.000
_cell.length_c   1.000
_cell.angle_alpha   90.00
_cell.angle_beta   90.00
_cell.angle_gamma   90.00
#
_symmetry.space_group_name_H-M   'P 1'
#
loop_
_entity.id
_entity.type
_entity.pdbx_description
1 polymer ?
#
loop_
_entity_poly.entity_id
_entity_poly.type
_entity_poly.pdbx_seq_one_letter_code
_entity_poly.pdbx_strand_id
1 'polypeptide(L)'
;MNIIDELDNFIENTTNTKEMKRALAAKMKLSGQPSKKIEEILNVSSSFVSQWKNKAIFEGVESLNLQYKGSKGYLKPEEKTQITSWIRQQEYLRLSDLKRYLQQEYNVIYSSNQSYYDLLKAAGMSWKKSQKKNPAKDEKLVKKKEEEIQKKLKDWEEDIKAGKLAVFMIDECHLLWGDVLGFVWGRKDIRVEIPIKNQKSRQSYYGALDYQTHEFILQEYPKADTDNTIQFIQYLREQRPGQKLAIFWDGARYHDSQQFRDFLKELNEGLEEDEWLITCTKFAPNAPEQNPVEDIWLQTKNFLRTFYFLCDSFKRVKELFKIFADGQVFDFPKLYSYGFLPQMT
;
A
#
# COMPACT_ATOMS: atom_id res chain seq x y z
N MET A 1 20.24 -61.34 -18.14
CA MET A 1 19.38 -60.84 -17.05
C MET A 1 17.97 -61.31 -17.37
N ASN A 2 17.25 -61.94 -16.43
CA ASN A 2 15.86 -62.31 -16.70
C ASN A 2 15.01 -61.03 -16.68
N ILE A 3 13.94 -60.95 -17.46
CA ILE A 3 13.03 -59.78 -17.47
C ILE A 3 12.50 -59.43 -16.08
N ILE A 4 12.40 -60.42 -15.18
CA ILE A 4 12.04 -60.20 -13.78
C ILE A 4 13.11 -59.39 -13.03
N ASP A 5 14.40 -59.67 -13.26
CA ASP A 5 15.51 -58.94 -12.65
C ASP A 5 15.58 -57.49 -13.17
N GLU A 6 15.27 -57.29 -14.46
CA GLU A 6 15.18 -55.94 -15.06
C GLU A 6 14.01 -55.14 -14.49
N LEU A 7 12.86 -55.79 -14.26
CA LEU A 7 11.70 -55.17 -13.61
C LEU A 7 12.00 -54.82 -12.15
N ASP A 8 12.75 -55.65 -11.44
CA ASP A 8 13.17 -55.37 -10.06
C ASP A 8 14.10 -54.17 -9.97
N ASN A 9 15.11 -54.12 -10.84
CA ASN A 9 15.98 -52.96 -10.96
C ASN A 9 15.19 -51.68 -11.30
N PHE A 10 14.18 -51.77 -12.17
CA PHE A 10 13.33 -50.62 -12.51
C PHE A 10 12.45 -50.17 -11.33
N ILE A 11 11.89 -51.12 -10.55
CA ILE A 11 11.06 -50.82 -9.38
C ILE A 11 11.90 -50.16 -8.28
N GLU A 12 13.13 -50.63 -8.05
CA GLU A 12 14.03 -50.06 -7.03
C GLU A 12 14.49 -48.64 -7.37
N ASN A 13 14.60 -48.31 -8.66
CA ASN A 13 15.11 -47.01 -9.10
C ASN A 13 14.03 -45.98 -9.47
N THR A 14 12.78 -46.39 -9.69
CA THR A 14 11.71 -45.44 -10.02
C THR A 14 11.11 -44.78 -8.78
N THR A 15 10.96 -43.45 -8.81
CA THR A 15 10.23 -42.69 -7.80
C THR A 15 8.79 -42.38 -8.22
N ASN A 16 8.43 -42.70 -9.47
CA ASN A 16 7.11 -42.39 -10.01
C ASN A 16 6.11 -43.51 -9.71
N THR A 17 5.10 -43.21 -8.89
CA THR A 17 4.09 -44.17 -8.46
C THR A 17 3.33 -44.83 -9.61
N LYS A 18 3.15 -44.15 -10.75
CA LYS A 18 2.47 -44.73 -11.92
C LYS A 18 3.37 -45.70 -12.68
N GLU A 19 4.65 -45.40 -12.81
CA GLU A 19 5.63 -46.27 -13.47
C GLU A 19 5.89 -47.52 -12.61
N MET A 20 6.06 -47.33 -11.31
CA MET A 20 6.17 -48.40 -10.32
C MET A 20 4.96 -49.35 -10.39
N LYS A 21 3.75 -48.80 -10.45
CA LYS A 21 2.51 -49.58 -10.53
C LYS A 21 2.42 -50.42 -11.82
N ARG A 22 2.93 -49.91 -12.94
CA ARG A 22 3.01 -50.66 -14.21
C ARG A 22 4.01 -51.81 -14.12
N ALA A 23 5.18 -51.55 -13.55
CA ALA A 23 6.25 -52.54 -13.37
C ALA A 23 5.83 -53.66 -12.40
N LEU A 24 5.18 -53.32 -11.29
CA LEU A 24 4.63 -54.30 -10.35
C LEU A 24 3.56 -55.19 -11.00
N ALA A 25 2.65 -54.60 -11.79
CA ALA A 25 1.63 -55.37 -12.51
C ALA A 25 2.25 -56.36 -13.51
N ALA A 26 3.28 -55.93 -14.26
CA ALA A 26 4.01 -56.78 -15.20
C ALA A 26 4.78 -57.89 -14.47
N LYS A 27 5.53 -57.55 -13.40
CA LYS A 27 6.29 -58.50 -12.59
C LYS A 27 5.39 -59.57 -11.99
N MET A 28 4.34 -59.18 -11.27
CA MET A 28 3.43 -60.13 -10.62
C MET A 28 2.81 -61.10 -11.63
N LYS A 29 2.49 -60.61 -12.84
CA LYS A 29 1.92 -61.45 -13.90
C LYS A 29 2.94 -62.42 -14.49
N LEU A 30 4.17 -61.98 -14.70
CA LEU A 30 5.29 -62.81 -15.20
C LEU A 30 5.75 -63.84 -14.16
N SER A 31 5.63 -63.53 -12.87
CA SER A 31 5.86 -64.47 -11.76
C SER A 31 4.70 -65.44 -11.51
N GLY A 32 3.73 -65.54 -12.44
CA GLY A 32 2.67 -66.54 -12.40
C GLY A 32 1.45 -66.19 -11.54
N GLN A 33 1.32 -64.97 -11.04
CA GLN A 33 0.12 -64.60 -10.27
C GLN A 33 -1.12 -64.51 -11.17
N PRO A 34 -2.28 -65.01 -10.72
CA PRO A 34 -3.55 -64.84 -11.44
C PRO A 34 -3.91 -63.36 -11.60
N SER A 35 -4.45 -62.96 -12.75
CA SER A 35 -4.77 -61.55 -13.03
C SER A 35 -5.73 -60.97 -11.98
N LYS A 36 -6.73 -61.74 -11.56
CA LYS A 36 -7.71 -61.35 -10.53
C LYS A 36 -7.06 -60.92 -9.20
N LYS A 37 -6.01 -61.63 -8.78
CA LYS A 37 -5.27 -61.30 -7.55
C LYS A 37 -4.44 -60.03 -7.71
N ILE A 38 -3.88 -59.79 -8.90
CA ILE A 38 -3.12 -58.57 -9.21
C ILE A 38 -4.07 -57.35 -9.26
N GLU A 39 -5.26 -57.54 -9.83
CA GLU A 39 -6.32 -56.53 -9.91
C GLU A 39 -6.75 -56.08 -8.51
N GLU A 40 -6.94 -57.02 -7.59
CA GLU A 40 -7.27 -56.75 -6.18
C GLU A 40 -6.13 -56.03 -5.44
N ILE A 41 -4.89 -56.50 -5.57
CA ILE A 41 -3.73 -55.94 -4.84
C ILE A 41 -3.37 -54.54 -5.33
N LEU A 42 -3.35 -54.33 -6.65
CA LEU A 42 -2.95 -53.06 -7.24
C LEU A 42 -4.14 -52.14 -7.52
N ASN A 43 -5.38 -52.59 -7.38
CA ASN A 43 -6.58 -51.87 -7.77
C ASN A 43 -6.46 -51.35 -9.23
N VAL A 44 -6.39 -52.30 -10.17
CA VAL A 44 -6.24 -52.08 -11.62
C VAL A 44 -7.11 -53.06 -12.40
N SER A 45 -7.30 -52.84 -13.70
CA SER A 45 -8.04 -53.75 -14.57
C SER A 45 -7.16 -54.87 -15.15
N SER A 46 -7.80 -55.98 -15.54
CA SER A 46 -7.16 -57.09 -16.28
C SER A 46 -6.46 -56.63 -17.58
N SER A 47 -7.04 -55.63 -18.25
CA SER A 47 -6.50 -54.99 -19.45
C SER A 47 -5.21 -54.22 -19.16
N PHE A 48 -5.15 -53.51 -18.03
CA PHE A 48 -3.95 -52.81 -17.58
C PHE A 48 -2.81 -53.80 -17.34
N VAL A 49 -3.06 -54.90 -16.62
CA VAL A 49 -2.06 -55.95 -16.36
C VAL A 49 -1.54 -56.55 -17.67
N SER A 50 -2.45 -56.89 -18.59
CA SER A 50 -2.09 -57.52 -19.87
C SER A 50 -1.29 -56.57 -20.77
N GLN A 51 -1.68 -55.29 -20.82
CA GLN A 51 -1.02 -54.26 -21.60
C GLN A 51 0.43 -54.06 -21.15
N TRP A 52 0.66 -53.85 -19.85
CA TRP A 52 2.00 -53.54 -19.35
C TRP A 52 2.91 -54.77 -19.32
N LYS A 53 2.35 -55.97 -19.10
CA LYS A 53 3.08 -57.23 -19.29
C LYS A 53 3.55 -57.37 -20.74
N ASN A 54 2.67 -57.16 -21.72
CA ASN A 54 3.04 -57.27 -23.13
C ASN A 54 4.07 -56.20 -23.52
N LYS A 55 3.90 -54.95 -23.08
CA LYS A 55 4.88 -53.89 -23.32
C LYS A 55 6.25 -54.20 -22.75
N ALA A 56 6.32 -54.68 -21.50
CA ALA A 56 7.60 -55.08 -20.91
C ALA A 56 8.29 -56.21 -21.71
N ILE A 57 7.52 -57.21 -22.17
CA ILE A 57 8.07 -58.35 -22.95
C ILE A 57 8.54 -57.92 -24.34
N PHE A 58 7.73 -57.14 -25.07
CA PHE A 58 7.95 -56.86 -26.49
C PHE A 58 8.74 -55.57 -26.75
N GLU A 59 8.63 -54.58 -25.86
CA GLU A 59 9.25 -53.24 -26.00
C GLU A 59 10.32 -52.97 -24.93
N GLY A 60 10.56 -53.91 -24.01
CA GLY A 60 11.52 -53.78 -22.91
C GLY A 60 10.99 -53.01 -21.71
N VAL A 61 11.69 -53.08 -20.58
CA VAL A 61 11.27 -52.47 -19.30
C VAL A 61 11.21 -50.94 -19.36
N GLU A 62 12.05 -50.31 -20.17
CA GLU A 62 12.04 -48.85 -20.40
C GLU A 62 10.71 -48.33 -21.00
N SER A 63 9.93 -49.20 -21.64
CA SER A 63 8.60 -48.86 -22.17
C SER A 63 7.57 -48.50 -21.08
N LEU A 64 7.87 -48.84 -19.82
CA LEU A 64 6.99 -48.58 -18.68
C LEU A 64 7.03 -47.11 -18.21
N ASN A 65 8.04 -46.35 -18.64
CA ASN A 65 8.19 -44.92 -18.36
C ASN A 65 7.00 -44.10 -18.90
N LEU A 66 6.65 -43.01 -18.21
CA LEU A 66 5.63 -42.07 -18.65
C LEU A 66 6.11 -41.31 -19.89
N GLN A 67 5.52 -41.63 -21.04
CA GLN A 67 5.84 -41.01 -22.33
C GLN A 67 5.21 -39.62 -22.54
N TYR A 68 4.39 -39.13 -21.60
CA TYR A 68 3.69 -37.85 -21.74
C TYR A 68 4.63 -36.67 -21.45
N LYS A 69 5.09 -35.99 -22.51
CA LYS A 69 6.07 -34.88 -22.43
C LYS A 69 5.43 -33.48 -22.32
N GLY A 70 4.12 -33.40 -22.04
CA GLY A 70 3.38 -32.13 -22.04
C GLY A 70 3.27 -31.51 -23.44
N SER A 71 2.51 -30.42 -23.57
CA SER A 71 2.43 -29.64 -24.80
C SER A 71 3.72 -28.85 -25.03
N LYS A 72 4.17 -28.73 -26.29
CA LYS A 72 5.22 -27.76 -26.65
C LYS A 72 4.75 -26.36 -26.25
N GLY A 73 5.52 -25.68 -25.39
CA GLY A 73 5.22 -24.31 -25.00
C GLY A 73 5.36 -23.35 -26.17
N TYR A 74 4.58 -22.26 -26.18
CA TYR A 74 4.60 -21.24 -27.23
C TYR A 74 5.92 -20.46 -27.33
N LEU A 75 6.74 -20.49 -26.27
CA LEU A 75 8.03 -19.81 -26.20
C LEU A 75 9.14 -20.81 -25.89
N LYS A 76 10.25 -20.71 -26.61
CA LYS A 76 11.49 -21.43 -26.34
C LYS A 76 12.17 -20.92 -25.06
N PRO A 77 13.03 -21.72 -24.41
CA PRO A 77 13.77 -21.30 -23.22
C PRO A 77 14.59 -20.01 -23.42
N GLU A 78 15.18 -19.84 -24.61
CA GLU A 78 15.97 -18.66 -24.96
C GLU A 78 15.09 -17.42 -25.07
N GLU A 79 13.94 -17.55 -25.73
CA GLU A 79 12.93 -16.48 -25.87
C GLU A 79 12.38 -16.06 -24.50
N LYS A 80 12.10 -17.03 -23.61
CA LYS A 80 11.70 -16.72 -22.22
C LYS A 80 12.77 -15.92 -21.49
N THR A 81 14.04 -16.27 -21.66
CA THR A 81 15.15 -15.56 -21.02
C THR A 81 15.23 -14.12 -21.54
N GLN A 82 15.14 -13.92 -22.85
CA GLN A 82 15.09 -12.59 -23.48
C GLN A 82 13.91 -11.77 -22.98
N ILE A 83 12.72 -12.35 -22.95
CA ILE A 83 11.51 -11.70 -22.44
C ILE A 83 11.69 -11.29 -20.97
N THR A 84 12.22 -12.16 -20.11
CA THR A 84 12.46 -11.81 -18.70
C THR A 84 13.49 -10.69 -18.53
N SER A 85 14.53 -10.65 -19.38
CA SER A 85 15.51 -9.57 -19.40
C SER A 85 14.86 -8.25 -19.83
N TRP A 86 14.08 -8.27 -20.92
CA TRP A 86 13.33 -7.10 -21.39
C TRP A 86 12.36 -6.56 -20.33
N ILE A 87 11.62 -7.45 -19.65
CA ILE A 87 10.72 -7.08 -18.55
C ILE A 87 11.48 -6.31 -17.45
N ARG A 88 12.68 -6.77 -17.07
CA ARG A 88 13.50 -6.16 -16.01
C ARG A 88 14.07 -4.80 -16.37
N GLN A 89 14.19 -4.50 -17.66
CA GLN A 89 14.68 -3.19 -18.13
C GLN A 89 13.60 -2.10 -18.07
N GLN A 90 12.33 -2.46 -17.90
CA GLN A 90 11.24 -1.49 -17.85
C GLN A 90 11.11 -0.87 -16.46
N GLU A 91 11.07 0.46 -16.38
CA GLU A 91 10.83 1.20 -15.13
C GLU A 91 9.42 0.92 -14.58
N TYR A 92 8.43 0.82 -15.48
CA TYR A 92 7.09 0.33 -15.17
C TYR A 92 6.56 -0.45 -16.38
N LEU A 93 5.73 -1.46 -16.11
CA LEU A 93 5.18 -2.32 -17.16
C LEU A 93 3.72 -2.65 -16.85
N ARG A 94 2.79 -2.28 -17.74
CA ARG A 94 1.40 -2.75 -17.65
C ARG A 94 1.28 -4.11 -18.30
N LEU A 95 0.28 -4.88 -17.89
CA LEU A 95 0.00 -6.18 -18.50
C LEU A 95 -0.28 -6.05 -20.01
N SER A 96 -0.92 -4.94 -20.45
CA SER A 96 -1.14 -4.65 -21.86
C SER A 96 0.16 -4.47 -22.66
N ASP A 97 1.17 -3.89 -22.04
CA ASP A 97 2.47 -3.64 -22.68
C ASP A 97 3.19 -4.96 -22.92
N LEU A 98 3.15 -5.86 -21.92
CA LEU A 98 3.67 -7.23 -22.05
C LEU A 98 2.92 -8.02 -23.12
N LYS A 99 1.58 -7.95 -23.15
CA LYS A 99 0.77 -8.61 -24.19
C LYS A 99 1.15 -8.14 -25.59
N ARG A 100 1.28 -6.82 -25.78
CA ARG A 100 1.67 -6.22 -27.06
C ARG A 100 3.07 -6.65 -27.47
N TYR A 101 4.03 -6.63 -26.55
CA TYR A 101 5.40 -7.05 -26.81
C TYR A 101 5.49 -8.51 -27.26
N LEU A 102 4.82 -9.44 -26.56
CA LEU A 102 4.79 -10.86 -26.95
C LEU A 102 4.12 -11.07 -28.31
N GLN A 103 3.07 -10.31 -28.61
CA GLN A 103 2.41 -10.38 -29.91
C GLN A 103 3.30 -9.85 -31.04
N GLN A 104 4.00 -8.73 -30.84
CA GLN A 104 4.79 -8.09 -31.89
C GLN A 104 6.10 -8.83 -32.16
N GLU A 105 6.85 -9.20 -31.12
CA GLU A 105 8.19 -9.75 -31.26
C GLU A 105 8.21 -11.28 -31.40
N TYR A 106 7.23 -11.96 -30.80
CA TYR A 106 7.18 -13.42 -30.74
C TYR A 106 5.92 -14.03 -31.36
N ASN A 107 4.98 -13.20 -31.83
CA ASN A 107 3.66 -13.64 -32.32
C ASN A 107 2.90 -14.56 -31.35
N VAL A 108 3.08 -14.32 -30.03
CA VAL A 108 2.46 -15.11 -28.96
C VAL A 108 1.31 -14.35 -28.33
N ILE A 109 0.13 -14.97 -28.33
CA ILE A 109 -1.06 -14.51 -27.60
C ILE A 109 -1.54 -15.66 -26.73
N TYR A 110 -1.41 -15.54 -25.41
CA TYR A 110 -1.96 -16.53 -24.48
C TYR A 110 -3.44 -16.29 -24.24
N SER A 111 -4.20 -17.38 -24.17
CA SER A 111 -5.63 -17.34 -23.82
C SER A 111 -5.86 -16.94 -22.35
N SER A 112 -4.89 -17.21 -21.46
CA SER A 112 -4.99 -16.93 -20.03
C SER A 112 -4.02 -15.82 -19.60
N ASN A 113 -4.50 -14.91 -18.75
CA ASN A 113 -3.64 -13.92 -18.09
C ASN A 113 -2.57 -14.57 -17.19
N GLN A 114 -2.82 -15.80 -16.71
CA GLN A 114 -1.90 -16.51 -15.83
C GLN A 114 -0.52 -16.71 -16.48
N SER A 115 -0.48 -17.05 -17.78
CA SER A 115 0.78 -17.25 -18.49
C SER A 115 1.65 -15.98 -18.56
N TYR A 116 1.01 -14.80 -18.60
CA TYR A 116 1.72 -13.52 -18.52
C TYR A 116 2.19 -13.21 -17.10
N TYR A 117 1.39 -13.53 -16.08
CA TYR A 117 1.79 -13.40 -14.68
C TYR A 117 2.97 -14.31 -14.33
N ASP A 118 3.04 -15.50 -14.91
CA ASP A 118 4.15 -16.42 -14.73
C ASP A 118 5.46 -15.86 -15.31
N LEU A 119 5.40 -15.18 -16.46
CA LEU A 119 6.55 -14.47 -17.04
C LEU A 119 6.99 -13.29 -16.18
N LEU A 120 6.05 -12.49 -15.68
CA LEU A 120 6.34 -11.40 -14.74
C LEU A 120 6.99 -11.93 -13.46
N LYS A 121 6.47 -13.04 -12.91
CA LYS A 121 7.02 -13.69 -11.72
C LYS A 121 8.42 -14.24 -11.98
N ALA A 122 8.66 -14.88 -13.13
CA ALA A 122 9.99 -15.37 -13.54
C ALA A 122 10.99 -14.21 -13.69
N ALA A 123 10.54 -13.05 -14.16
CA ALA A 123 11.33 -11.83 -14.21
C ALA A 123 11.55 -11.18 -12.82
N GLY A 124 10.95 -11.69 -11.74
CA GLY A 124 11.06 -11.11 -10.39
C GLY A 124 10.15 -9.89 -10.16
N MET A 125 9.18 -9.65 -11.06
CA MET A 125 8.24 -8.56 -10.92
C MET A 125 7.17 -8.90 -9.88
N SER A 126 6.72 -7.89 -9.13
CA SER A 126 5.61 -8.00 -8.19
C SER A 126 4.57 -6.93 -8.47
N TRP A 127 3.32 -7.21 -8.10
CA TRP A 127 2.26 -6.21 -8.23
C TRP A 127 2.49 -5.08 -7.24
N LYS A 128 2.69 -3.86 -7.75
CA LYS A 128 2.94 -2.65 -6.95
C LYS A 128 1.84 -1.62 -7.23
N LYS A 129 1.41 -0.93 -6.17
CA LYS A 129 0.61 0.28 -6.31
C LYS A 129 1.55 1.44 -6.66
N SER A 130 1.31 2.12 -7.78
CA SER A 130 2.06 3.33 -8.14
C SER A 130 1.86 4.41 -7.07
N GLN A 131 2.94 5.11 -6.73
CA GLN A 131 2.91 6.23 -5.79
C GLN A 131 2.92 7.55 -6.55
N LYS A 132 2.29 8.58 -5.96
CA LYS A 132 2.35 9.94 -6.49
C LYS A 132 3.77 10.47 -6.27
N LYS A 133 4.39 11.02 -7.30
CA LYS A 133 5.62 11.83 -7.20
C LYS A 133 5.30 13.19 -7.82
N ASN A 134 5.52 14.27 -7.07
CA ASN A 134 5.40 15.62 -7.60
C ASN A 134 6.73 16.00 -8.28
N PRO A 135 6.79 16.23 -9.60
CA PRO A 135 8.03 16.58 -10.29
C PRO A 135 8.63 17.91 -9.82
N ALA A 136 7.82 18.79 -9.20
CA ALA A 136 8.28 20.08 -8.67
C ALA A 136 8.84 20.00 -7.23
N LYS A 137 8.96 18.79 -6.67
CA LYS A 137 9.56 18.58 -5.34
C LYS A 137 11.08 18.61 -5.45
N ASP A 138 11.72 19.47 -4.66
CA ASP A 138 13.18 19.56 -4.54
C ASP A 138 13.64 18.93 -3.22
N GLU A 139 14.22 17.74 -3.29
CA GLU A 139 14.69 16.99 -2.11
C GLU A 139 15.76 17.74 -1.31
N LYS A 140 16.59 18.57 -1.95
CA LYS A 140 17.60 19.38 -1.24
C LYS A 140 16.93 20.48 -0.43
N LEU A 141 15.90 21.11 -1.00
CA LEU A 141 15.13 22.14 -0.31
C LEU A 141 14.32 21.56 0.86
N VAL A 142 13.73 20.37 0.69
CA VAL A 142 13.04 19.63 1.75
C VAL A 142 13.98 19.41 2.93
N LYS A 143 15.15 18.83 2.68
CA LYS A 143 16.14 18.56 3.73
C LYS A 143 16.61 19.84 4.43
N LYS A 144 16.91 20.89 3.65
CA LYS A 144 17.31 22.20 4.21
C LYS A 144 16.23 22.77 5.14
N LYS A 145 14.96 22.68 4.75
CA LYS A 145 13.84 23.16 5.56
C LYS A 145 13.62 22.33 6.81
N GLU A 146 13.83 21.02 6.73
CA GLU A 146 13.78 20.13 7.89
C GLU A 146 14.83 20.53 8.93
N GLU A 147 16.09 20.74 8.51
CA GLU A 147 17.18 21.19 9.38
C GLU A 147 16.89 22.58 10.00
N GLU A 148 16.28 23.50 9.24
CA GLU A 148 15.84 24.82 9.74
C GLU A 148 14.79 24.69 10.84
N ILE A 149 13.77 23.84 10.64
CA ILE A 149 12.70 23.59 11.60
C ILE A 149 13.28 22.96 12.88
N GLN A 150 14.11 21.92 12.76
CA GLN A 150 14.76 21.26 13.90
C GLN A 150 15.61 22.24 14.71
N LYS A 151 16.36 23.12 14.03
CA LYS A 151 17.15 24.15 14.71
C LYS A 151 16.25 25.10 15.51
N LYS A 152 15.18 25.64 14.91
CA LYS A 152 14.24 26.53 15.60
C LYS A 152 13.61 25.87 16.83
N LEU A 153 13.15 24.62 16.69
CA LEU A 153 12.54 23.89 17.81
C LEU A 153 13.52 23.65 18.95
N LYS A 154 14.80 23.40 18.64
CA LYS A 154 15.86 23.27 19.63
C LYS A 154 16.16 24.61 20.31
N ASP A 155 16.24 25.69 19.56
CA ASP A 155 16.48 27.04 20.10
C ASP A 155 15.33 27.49 21.01
N TRP A 156 14.10 27.01 20.77
CA TRP A 156 12.90 27.31 21.55
C TRP A 156 12.57 26.30 22.67
N GLU A 157 13.39 25.26 22.85
CA GLU A 157 13.08 24.12 23.73
C GLU A 157 12.71 24.54 25.16
N GLU A 158 13.45 25.48 25.74
CA GLU A 158 13.22 25.96 27.11
C GLU A 158 11.93 26.78 27.24
N ASP A 159 11.60 27.61 26.25
CA ASP A 159 10.37 28.40 26.27
C ASP A 159 9.12 27.55 26.02
N ILE A 160 9.25 26.48 25.22
CA ILE A 160 8.19 25.48 25.04
C ILE A 160 7.96 24.74 26.36
N LYS A 161 9.03 24.23 27.00
CA LYS A 161 8.94 23.56 28.30
C LYS A 161 8.41 24.47 29.42
N ALA A 162 8.73 25.76 29.38
CA ALA A 162 8.22 26.73 30.34
C ALA A 162 6.77 27.18 30.08
N GLY A 163 6.13 26.70 29.00
CA GLY A 163 4.78 27.10 28.60
C GLY A 163 4.69 28.57 28.17
N LYS A 164 5.79 29.18 27.72
CA LYS A 164 5.81 30.54 27.18
C LYS A 164 5.55 30.58 25.67
N LEU A 165 5.86 29.48 24.96
CA LEU A 165 5.68 29.35 23.52
C LEU A 165 4.92 28.06 23.21
N ALA A 166 3.76 28.18 22.57
CA ALA A 166 3.09 27.06 21.94
C ALA A 166 3.55 26.93 20.49
N VAL A 167 3.95 25.74 20.08
CA VAL A 167 4.32 25.44 18.69
C VAL A 167 3.19 24.63 18.06
N PHE A 168 2.66 25.15 16.95
CA PHE A 168 1.60 24.50 16.19
C PHE A 168 2.05 24.14 14.77
N MET A 169 1.80 22.90 14.36
CA MET A 169 1.82 22.50 12.96
C MET A 169 0.38 22.56 12.45
N ILE A 170 0.13 23.34 11.41
CA ILE A 170 -1.20 23.65 10.91
C ILE A 170 -1.38 23.15 9.48
N ASP A 171 -2.56 22.65 9.19
CA ASP A 171 -3.01 22.33 7.83
C ASP A 171 -4.53 22.47 7.70
N GLU A 172 -5.01 22.60 6.47
CA GLU A 172 -6.44 22.61 6.16
C GLU A 172 -6.87 21.36 5.40
N CYS A 173 -8.01 20.79 5.82
CA CYS A 173 -8.62 19.65 5.14
C CYS A 173 -10.02 19.98 4.63
N HIS A 174 -10.34 19.48 3.44
CA HIS A 174 -11.72 19.40 2.97
C HIS A 174 -12.27 17.99 3.21
N LEU A 175 -13.31 17.90 4.04
CA LEU A 175 -14.08 16.69 4.23
C LEU A 175 -15.24 16.68 3.22
N LEU A 176 -15.24 15.68 2.34
CA LEU A 176 -16.34 15.44 1.39
C LEU A 176 -17.26 14.35 1.93
N TRP A 177 -18.56 14.42 1.64
CA TRP A 177 -19.46 13.31 1.98
C TRP A 177 -19.01 12.01 1.30
N GLY A 178 -18.41 12.10 0.11
CA GLY A 178 -17.80 10.95 -0.56
C GLY A 178 -16.60 10.32 0.14
N ASP A 179 -15.99 10.96 1.15
CA ASP A 179 -14.79 10.42 1.82
C ASP A 179 -15.08 9.15 2.63
N VAL A 180 -16.35 8.86 2.94
CA VAL A 180 -16.80 7.60 3.57
C VAL A 180 -16.67 6.39 2.64
N LEU A 181 -16.55 6.62 1.32
CA LEU A 181 -16.35 5.54 0.35
C LEU A 181 -14.93 4.97 0.50
N GLY A 182 -14.84 3.65 0.56
CA GLY A 182 -13.59 2.92 0.71
C GLY A 182 -13.66 1.53 0.08
N PHE A 183 -12.55 0.79 0.16
CA PHE A 183 -12.54 -0.62 -0.24
C PHE A 183 -13.28 -1.46 0.80
N VAL A 184 -14.22 -2.28 0.35
CA VAL A 184 -14.98 -3.21 1.19
C VAL A 184 -15.03 -4.59 0.53
N TRP A 185 -15.23 -5.62 1.33
CA TRP A 185 -15.44 -6.98 0.84
C TRP A 185 -16.92 -7.16 0.48
N GLY A 186 -17.18 -7.61 -0.75
CA GLY A 186 -18.53 -7.87 -1.25
C GLY A 186 -18.55 -9.11 -2.14
N ARG A 187 -19.75 -9.63 -2.40
CA ARG A 187 -19.93 -10.73 -3.35
C ARG A 187 -19.49 -10.29 -4.76
N LYS A 188 -18.81 -11.17 -5.49
CA LYS A 188 -18.26 -10.85 -6.83
C LYS A 188 -19.32 -10.47 -7.87
N ASP A 189 -20.53 -11.00 -7.72
CA ASP A 189 -21.66 -10.82 -8.63
C ASP A 189 -22.56 -9.63 -8.28
N ILE A 190 -22.27 -8.91 -7.18
CA ILE A 190 -23.13 -7.83 -6.69
C ILE A 190 -22.30 -6.56 -6.48
N ARG A 191 -22.77 -5.46 -7.04
CA ARG A 191 -22.19 -4.14 -6.77
C ARG A 191 -22.50 -3.74 -5.32
N VAL A 192 -21.48 -3.38 -4.56
CA VAL A 192 -21.69 -2.75 -3.24
C VAL A 192 -22.00 -1.27 -3.44
N GLU A 193 -23.11 -0.82 -2.89
CA GLU A 193 -23.55 0.57 -2.95
C GLU A 193 -23.72 1.12 -1.52
N ILE A 194 -23.22 2.34 -1.30
CA ILE A 194 -23.40 3.07 -0.04
C ILE A 194 -24.30 4.28 -0.35
N PRO A 195 -25.45 4.44 0.32
CA PRO A 195 -26.38 5.52 0.03
C PRO A 195 -25.78 6.88 0.45
N ILE A 196 -25.51 7.73 -0.54
CA ILE A 196 -24.99 9.10 -0.35
C ILE A 196 -25.88 10.05 -1.15
N LYS A 197 -26.47 11.07 -0.51
CA LYS A 197 -27.36 12.00 -1.24
C LYS A 197 -26.58 12.96 -2.15
N ASN A 198 -25.46 13.49 -1.69
CA ASN A 198 -24.61 14.38 -2.49
C ASN A 198 -23.13 14.25 -2.14
N GLN A 199 -22.38 13.55 -2.99
CA GLN A 199 -20.95 13.31 -2.80
C GLN A 199 -20.11 14.60 -2.74
N LYS A 200 -20.59 15.69 -3.34
CA LYS A 200 -19.87 16.98 -3.41
C LYS A 200 -20.12 17.89 -2.21
N SER A 201 -21.05 17.54 -1.30
CA SER A 201 -21.20 18.25 -0.04
C SER A 201 -19.86 18.24 0.70
N ARG A 202 -19.40 19.42 1.11
CA ARG A 202 -18.07 19.64 1.66
C ARG A 202 -18.11 20.49 2.91
N GLN A 203 -17.13 20.27 3.78
CA GLN A 203 -16.82 21.11 4.94
C GLN A 203 -15.31 21.36 4.94
N SER A 204 -14.89 22.61 5.15
CA SER A 204 -13.48 22.91 5.41
C SER A 204 -13.21 22.85 6.91
N TYR A 205 -12.06 22.29 7.25
CA TYR A 205 -11.53 22.23 8.59
C TYR A 205 -10.11 22.77 8.62
N TYR A 206 -9.80 23.49 9.69
CA TYR A 206 -8.45 23.88 10.05
C TYR A 206 -8.05 23.03 11.25
N GLY A 207 -6.89 22.39 11.16
CA GLY A 207 -6.34 21.56 12.22
C GLY A 207 -4.99 22.07 12.67
N ALA A 208 -4.78 22.13 13.99
CA ALA A 208 -3.51 22.51 14.59
C ALA A 208 -3.06 21.40 15.54
N LEU A 209 -1.92 20.81 15.25
CA LEU A 209 -1.24 19.89 16.15
C LEU A 209 -0.31 20.69 17.06
N ASP A 210 -0.53 20.61 18.36
CA ASP A 210 0.39 21.10 19.38
C ASP A 210 1.63 20.20 19.44
N TYR A 211 2.81 20.75 19.19
CA TYR A 211 4.06 19.98 19.13
C TYR A 211 4.47 19.37 20.47
N GLN A 212 4.11 19.99 21.60
CA GLN A 212 4.52 19.51 22.91
C GLN A 212 3.52 18.50 23.48
N THR A 213 2.24 18.81 23.39
CA THR A 213 1.18 17.98 24.01
C THR A 213 0.66 16.90 23.06
N HIS A 214 0.92 17.03 21.76
CA HIS A 214 0.31 16.27 20.68
C HIS A 214 -1.22 16.35 20.63
N GLU A 215 -1.82 17.30 21.35
CA GLU A 215 -3.23 17.63 21.22
C GLU A 215 -3.50 18.19 19.82
N PHE A 216 -4.60 17.74 19.22
CA PHE A 216 -5.06 18.24 17.94
C PHE A 216 -6.31 19.10 18.10
N ILE A 217 -6.18 20.38 17.74
CA ILE A 217 -7.23 21.38 17.85
C ILE A 217 -7.89 21.55 16.47
N LEU A 218 -9.21 21.38 16.40
CA LEU A 218 -9.96 21.42 15.15
C LEU A 218 -11.00 22.55 15.13
N GLN A 219 -11.05 23.32 14.06
CA GLN A 219 -12.15 24.27 13.81
C GLN A 219 -12.76 24.09 12.43
N GLU A 220 -14.08 24.28 12.32
CA GLU A 220 -14.82 24.16 11.07
C GLU A 220 -15.10 25.55 10.49
N TYR A 221 -14.82 25.73 9.19
CA TYR A 221 -15.07 26.99 8.49
C TYR A 221 -15.77 26.74 7.15
N PRO A 222 -16.52 27.72 6.61
CA PRO A 222 -17.21 27.55 5.33
C PRO A 222 -16.27 27.29 4.14
N LYS A 223 -15.05 27.86 4.19
CA LYS A 223 -14.02 27.74 3.16
C LYS A 223 -12.64 28.00 3.77
N ALA A 224 -11.59 27.66 3.04
CA ALA A 224 -10.22 28.04 3.40
C ALA A 224 -9.87 29.34 2.67
N ASP A 225 -9.59 30.39 3.43
CA ASP A 225 -9.23 31.74 2.95
C ASP A 225 -8.55 32.55 4.06
N THR A 226 -8.14 33.77 3.75
CA THR A 226 -7.43 34.63 4.69
C THR A 226 -8.25 34.95 5.94
N ASP A 227 -9.54 35.27 5.79
CA ASP A 227 -10.39 35.66 6.92
C ASP A 227 -10.52 34.52 7.94
N ASN A 228 -10.76 33.29 7.45
CA ASN A 228 -10.89 32.12 8.32
C ASN A 228 -9.52 31.68 8.87
N THR A 229 -8.43 31.88 8.13
CA THR A 229 -7.08 31.68 8.66
C THR A 229 -6.81 32.61 9.84
N ILE A 230 -7.10 33.91 9.74
CA ILE A 230 -6.92 34.87 10.85
C ILE A 230 -7.77 34.47 12.06
N GLN A 231 -9.04 34.13 11.83
CA GLN A 231 -9.94 33.66 12.91
C GLN A 231 -9.40 32.40 13.59
N PHE A 232 -8.86 31.45 12.82
CA PHE A 232 -8.29 30.24 13.40
C PHE A 232 -7.04 30.52 14.24
N ILE A 233 -6.16 31.39 13.76
CA ILE A 233 -4.98 31.80 14.52
C ILE A 233 -5.37 32.53 15.81
N GLN A 234 -6.39 33.40 15.77
CA GLN A 234 -6.93 34.04 16.96
C GLN A 234 -7.51 33.02 17.94
N TYR A 235 -8.27 32.05 17.45
CA TYR A 235 -8.79 30.96 18.26
C TYR A 235 -7.67 30.17 18.96
N LEU A 236 -6.57 29.86 18.28
CA LEU A 236 -5.42 29.18 18.90
C LEU A 236 -4.79 30.00 20.04
N ARG A 237 -4.76 31.33 19.92
CA ARG A 237 -4.31 32.21 21.02
C ARG A 237 -5.23 32.15 22.23
N GLU A 238 -6.54 32.04 22.00
CA GLU A 238 -7.51 31.84 23.08
C GLU A 238 -7.32 30.48 23.76
N GLN A 239 -6.93 29.44 23.01
CA GLN A 239 -6.63 28.11 23.57
C GLN A 239 -5.29 28.03 24.32
N ARG A 240 -4.37 28.98 24.09
CA ARG A 240 -3.06 29.08 24.76
C ARG A 240 -2.85 30.48 25.33
N PRO A 241 -3.69 30.92 26.29
CA PRO A 241 -3.66 32.28 26.78
C PRO A 241 -2.32 32.61 27.45
N GLY A 242 -1.75 33.76 27.09
CA GLY A 242 -0.47 34.23 27.62
C GLY A 242 0.77 33.61 26.96
N GLN A 243 0.61 32.63 26.07
CA GLN A 243 1.73 32.07 25.31
C GLN A 243 1.92 32.82 23.99
N LYS A 244 3.18 32.95 23.55
CA LYS A 244 3.51 33.26 22.15
C LYS A 244 3.16 32.03 21.29
N LEU A 245 2.91 32.23 20.00
CA LEU A 245 2.66 31.15 19.05
C LEU A 245 3.75 31.08 17.98
N ALA A 246 4.24 29.88 17.72
CA ALA A 246 5.05 29.57 16.55
C ALA A 246 4.29 28.61 15.63
N ILE A 247 3.99 29.06 14.41
CA ILE A 247 3.17 28.32 13.44
C ILE A 247 4.06 27.75 12.33
N PHE A 248 3.86 26.48 12.01
CA PHE A 248 4.42 25.80 10.85
C PHE A 248 3.31 25.35 9.90
N TRP A 249 3.42 25.70 8.62
CA TRP A 249 2.39 25.40 7.60
C TRP A 249 2.92 25.39 6.17
N ASP A 250 2.09 25.00 5.20
CA ASP A 250 2.47 24.79 3.79
C ASP A 250 2.74 26.07 2.98
N GLY A 251 2.36 27.23 3.52
CA GLY A 251 2.47 28.52 2.82
C GLY A 251 1.49 28.73 1.66
N ALA A 252 0.27 28.18 1.74
CA ALA A 252 -0.85 28.51 0.84
C ALA A 252 -1.00 30.03 0.62
N ARG A 253 -1.63 30.43 -0.50
CA ARG A 253 -1.71 31.86 -0.88
C ARG A 253 -2.31 32.76 0.21
N TYR A 254 -3.29 32.26 0.95
CA TYR A 254 -3.93 33.02 2.04
C TYR A 254 -3.03 33.16 3.29
N HIS A 255 -2.07 32.26 3.50
CA HIS A 255 -1.04 32.32 4.55
C HIS A 255 -0.06 33.48 4.40
N ASP A 256 -0.04 34.13 3.24
CA ASP A 256 0.91 35.19 2.91
C ASP A 256 0.23 36.33 2.13
N SER A 257 -1.09 36.44 2.30
CA SER A 257 -1.87 37.52 1.71
C SER A 257 -1.55 38.86 2.38
N GLN A 258 -1.80 39.97 1.68
CA GLN A 258 -1.54 41.31 2.24
C GLN A 258 -2.28 41.51 3.57
N GLN A 259 -3.55 41.14 3.63
CA GLN A 259 -4.36 41.22 4.84
C GLN A 259 -3.78 40.39 5.99
N PHE A 260 -3.25 39.18 5.73
CA PHE A 260 -2.61 38.38 6.77
C PHE A 260 -1.31 39.01 7.28
N ARG A 261 -0.51 39.59 6.38
CA ARG A 261 0.72 40.33 6.75
C ARG A 261 0.41 41.56 7.57
N ASP A 262 -0.65 42.31 7.21
CA ASP A 262 -1.09 43.49 7.95
C ASP A 262 -1.55 43.09 9.36
N PHE A 263 -2.32 42.01 9.48
CA PHE A 263 -2.70 41.43 10.78
C PHE A 263 -1.48 41.08 11.64
N LEU A 264 -0.47 40.39 11.09
CA LEU A 264 0.76 40.07 11.85
C LEU A 264 1.54 41.33 12.24
N LYS A 265 1.59 42.33 11.36
CA LYS A 265 2.29 43.59 11.62
C LYS A 265 1.62 44.37 12.76
N GLU A 266 0.30 44.47 12.74
CA GLU A 266 -0.48 45.11 13.81
C GLU A 266 -0.32 44.35 15.13
N LEU A 267 -0.38 43.02 15.07
CA LEU A 267 -0.27 42.19 16.26
C LEU A 267 1.11 42.28 16.94
N ASN A 268 2.18 42.41 16.15
CA ASN A 268 3.55 42.50 16.63
C ASN A 268 4.07 43.95 16.68
N GLU A 269 3.19 44.96 16.60
CA GLU A 269 3.60 46.36 16.56
C GLU A 269 4.37 46.75 17.83
N GLY A 270 5.55 47.35 17.64
CA GLY A 270 6.41 47.80 18.74
C GLY A 270 7.17 46.68 19.47
N LEU A 271 7.10 45.43 18.99
CA LEU A 271 7.84 44.30 19.53
C LEU A 271 9.07 43.97 18.67
N GLU A 272 10.18 43.67 19.34
CA GLU A 272 11.34 43.07 18.69
C GLU A 272 11.03 41.62 18.26
N GLU A 273 11.79 41.07 17.32
CA GLU A 273 11.49 39.78 16.68
C GLU A 273 11.43 38.60 17.67
N ASP A 274 12.23 38.64 18.73
CA ASP A 274 12.21 37.66 19.82
C ASP A 274 11.00 37.81 20.77
N GLU A 275 10.33 38.96 20.73
CA GLU A 275 9.15 39.28 21.51
C GLU A 275 7.83 39.09 20.76
N TRP A 276 7.87 38.80 19.46
CA TRP A 276 6.68 38.61 18.63
C TRP A 276 5.69 37.60 19.23
N LEU A 277 4.42 38.00 19.25
CA LEU A 277 3.32 37.19 19.77
C LEU A 277 3.02 36.02 18.84
N ILE A 278 3.22 36.21 17.54
CA ILE A 278 3.09 35.14 16.54
C ILE A 278 4.27 35.19 15.58
N THR A 279 4.88 34.03 15.36
CA THR A 279 5.86 33.79 14.30
C THR A 279 5.35 32.69 13.37
N CYS A 280 5.62 32.82 12.07
CA CYS A 280 5.19 31.86 11.05
C CYS A 280 6.39 31.34 10.25
N THR A 281 6.50 30.02 10.11
CA THR A 281 7.54 29.34 9.33
C THR A 281 6.90 28.40 8.31
N LYS A 282 7.37 28.45 7.06
CA LYS A 282 6.84 27.60 5.99
C LYS A 282 7.59 26.26 5.94
N PHE A 283 6.86 25.16 5.73
CA PHE A 283 7.43 23.90 5.27
C PHE A 283 8.02 24.05 3.85
N ALA A 284 8.76 23.05 3.38
CA ALA A 284 9.20 23.03 2.00
C ALA A 284 7.99 22.92 1.05
N PRO A 285 8.03 23.61 -0.10
CA PRO A 285 6.97 23.53 -1.08
C PRO A 285 6.86 22.10 -1.62
N ASN A 286 5.63 21.63 -1.86
CA ASN A 286 5.34 20.30 -2.43
C ASN A 286 5.86 19.12 -1.56
N ALA A 287 5.99 19.32 -0.25
CA ALA A 287 6.51 18.34 0.69
C ALA A 287 5.53 18.03 1.84
N PRO A 288 4.32 17.50 1.53
CA PRO A 288 3.31 17.21 2.55
C PRO A 288 3.81 16.22 3.60
N GLU A 289 4.81 15.40 3.30
CA GLU A 289 5.40 14.49 4.28
C GLU A 289 6.08 15.17 5.47
N GLN A 290 6.42 16.46 5.36
CA GLN A 290 6.97 17.26 6.46
C GLN A 290 5.91 17.66 7.49
N ASN A 291 4.64 17.70 7.09
CA ASN A 291 3.57 18.10 7.99
C ASN A 291 2.85 16.85 8.56
N PRO A 292 3.03 16.51 9.85
CA PRO A 292 2.36 15.35 10.44
C PRO A 292 0.84 15.48 10.49
N VAL A 293 0.28 16.69 10.34
CA VAL A 293 -1.17 16.90 10.28
C VAL A 293 -1.81 16.14 9.10
N GLU A 294 -1.08 15.96 7.99
CA GLU A 294 -1.54 15.16 6.84
C GLU A 294 -1.83 13.70 7.23
N ASP A 295 -1.05 13.12 8.14
CA ASP A 295 -1.29 11.77 8.65
C ASP A 295 -2.49 11.73 9.60
N ILE A 296 -2.73 12.79 10.37
CA ILE A 296 -3.94 12.93 11.22
C ILE A 296 -5.18 12.98 10.34
N TRP A 297 -5.16 13.74 9.23
CA TRP A 297 -6.23 13.74 8.25
C TRP A 297 -6.47 12.37 7.63
N LEU A 298 -5.40 11.66 7.28
CA LEU A 298 -5.51 10.31 6.74
C LEU A 298 -6.12 9.35 7.76
N GLN A 299 -5.69 9.39 9.02
CA GLN A 299 -6.24 8.59 10.11
C GLN A 299 -7.72 8.89 10.33
N THR A 300 -8.10 10.17 10.38
CA THR A 300 -9.48 10.61 10.57
C THR A 300 -10.39 10.15 9.43
N LYS A 301 -9.94 10.25 8.17
CA LYS A 301 -10.71 9.75 7.02
C LYS A 301 -10.80 8.22 7.00
N ASN A 302 -9.75 7.51 7.44
CA ASN A 302 -9.80 6.05 7.55
C ASN A 302 -10.75 5.60 8.67
N PHE A 303 -10.81 6.32 9.78
CA PHE A 303 -11.80 6.11 10.83
C PHE A 303 -13.22 6.20 10.26
N LEU A 304 -13.55 7.27 9.52
CA LEU A 304 -14.86 7.41 8.87
C LEU A 304 -15.19 6.24 7.93
N ARG A 305 -14.22 5.77 7.14
CA ARG A 305 -14.42 4.61 6.25
C ARG A 305 -14.66 3.31 7.02
N THR A 306 -14.03 3.17 8.17
CA THR A 306 -14.20 1.99 9.03
C THR A 306 -15.61 1.97 9.65
N PHE A 307 -16.09 3.15 10.07
CA PHE A 307 -17.40 3.35 10.69
C PHE A 307 -18.45 3.89 9.72
N TYR A 308 -18.32 3.58 8.41
CA TYR A 308 -19.21 4.12 7.37
C TYR A 308 -20.68 3.76 7.59
N PHE A 309 -20.97 2.64 8.26
CA PHE A 309 -22.32 2.18 8.59
C PHE A 309 -23.05 3.12 9.57
N LEU A 310 -22.34 3.98 10.28
CA LEU A 310 -22.91 5.03 11.14
C LEU A 310 -23.16 6.34 10.36
N CYS A 311 -22.75 6.45 9.09
CA CYS A 311 -22.73 7.68 8.31
C CYS A 311 -23.96 7.84 7.40
N ASP A 312 -25.15 7.94 7.99
CA ASP A 312 -26.42 8.09 7.26
C ASP A 312 -26.65 9.47 6.61
N SER A 313 -25.87 10.47 7.02
CA SER A 313 -26.03 11.87 6.64
C SER A 313 -24.69 12.59 6.74
N PHE A 314 -24.53 13.67 5.95
CA PHE A 314 -23.30 14.45 6.03
C PHE A 314 -23.10 15.07 7.41
N LYS A 315 -24.18 15.44 8.11
CA LYS A 315 -24.10 15.90 9.51
C LYS A 315 -23.42 14.86 10.40
N ARG A 316 -23.83 13.59 10.30
CA ARG A 316 -23.25 12.51 11.08
C ARG A 316 -21.78 12.23 10.75
N VAL A 317 -21.43 12.36 9.47
CA VAL A 317 -20.02 12.30 9.01
C VAL A 317 -19.18 13.40 9.68
N LYS A 318 -19.69 14.65 9.73
CA LYS A 318 -19.00 15.77 10.41
C LYS A 318 -18.85 15.54 11.91
N GLU A 319 -19.89 15.03 12.57
CA GLU A 319 -19.85 14.71 14.01
C GLU A 319 -18.78 13.65 14.31
N LEU A 320 -18.74 12.55 13.54
CA LEU A 320 -17.73 11.51 13.71
C LEU A 320 -16.32 11.99 13.40
N PHE A 321 -16.17 12.86 12.39
CA PHE A 321 -14.89 13.49 12.07
C PHE A 321 -14.38 14.33 13.25
N LYS A 322 -15.23 15.19 13.83
CA LYS A 322 -14.87 15.99 15.00
C LYS A 322 -14.56 15.14 16.22
N ILE A 323 -15.36 14.11 16.51
CA ILE A 323 -15.14 13.19 17.65
C ILE A 323 -13.76 12.53 17.60
N PHE A 324 -13.29 12.14 16.41
CA PHE A 324 -12.00 11.47 16.26
C PHE A 324 -10.81 12.43 16.23
N ALA A 325 -11.00 13.66 15.77
CA ALA A 325 -9.89 14.59 15.58
C ALA A 325 -9.77 15.63 16.71
N ASP A 326 -10.86 16.28 17.08
CA ASP A 326 -10.84 17.46 17.96
C ASP A 326 -10.53 17.08 19.42
N GLY A 327 -9.55 17.78 20.01
CA GLY A 327 -9.07 17.57 21.38
C GLY A 327 -8.41 16.21 21.62
N GLN A 328 -8.14 15.42 20.57
CA GLN A 328 -7.47 14.13 20.72
C GLN A 328 -5.96 14.31 20.78
N VAL A 329 -5.32 13.46 21.59
CA VAL A 329 -3.86 13.36 21.64
C VAL A 329 -3.41 12.25 20.70
N PHE A 330 -2.59 12.60 19.71
CA PHE A 330 -2.09 11.64 18.74
C PHE A 330 -0.72 11.09 19.14
N ASP A 331 -0.47 9.83 18.79
CA ASP A 331 0.83 9.19 18.96
C ASP A 331 1.16 8.32 17.75
N PHE A 332 2.09 8.79 16.91
CA PHE A 332 2.60 8.03 15.77
C PHE A 332 4.03 8.48 15.43
N PRO A 333 4.86 7.62 14.80
CA PRO A 333 6.30 7.84 14.67
C PRO A 333 6.72 9.19 14.06
N LYS A 334 5.93 9.74 13.14
CA LYS A 334 6.25 11.01 12.47
C LYS A 334 6.14 12.23 13.40
N LEU A 335 5.36 12.18 14.48
CA LEU A 335 5.30 13.28 15.46
C LEU A 335 6.69 13.57 16.06
N TYR A 336 7.54 12.54 16.12
CA TYR A 336 8.88 12.61 16.67
C TYR A 336 9.97 12.94 15.62
N SER A 337 9.61 13.20 14.36
CA SER A 337 10.61 13.45 13.30
C SER A 337 11.40 14.74 13.50
N TYR A 338 10.86 15.66 14.30
CA TYR A 338 11.48 16.95 14.61
C TYR A 338 12.13 17.02 16.00
N GLY A 339 12.13 15.91 16.73
CA GLY A 339 12.63 15.82 18.11
C GLY A 339 11.57 15.28 19.08
N PHE A 340 12.01 14.95 20.30
CA PHE A 340 11.14 14.53 21.40
C PHE A 340 11.21 15.60 22.50
N LEU A 341 10.08 16.19 22.85
CA LEU A 341 9.94 16.97 24.07
C LEU A 341 9.16 16.15 25.09
N PRO A 342 9.70 15.86 26.27
CA PRO A 342 8.94 15.18 27.31
C PRO A 342 7.71 16.02 27.69
N GLN A 343 6.56 15.36 27.84
CA GLN A 343 5.32 16.00 28.26
C GLN A 343 5.50 16.69 29.63
N MET A 344 4.81 17.81 29.83
CA MET A 344 4.79 18.51 31.11
C MET A 344 4.22 17.56 32.18
N THR A 345 5.02 17.23 33.20
CA THR A 345 4.59 16.49 34.40
C THR A 345 3.60 17.29 35.23
#